data_AF-A0A6B2NPW6-F1
#
_entry.id   AF-A0A6B2NPW6-F1
#
_cell.length_a   1.000
_cell.length_b   1.000
_cell.length_c   1.000
_cell.angle_alpha   90.00
_cell.angle_beta   90.00
_cell.angle_gamma   90.00
#
_symmetry.space_group_name_H-M   'P 1'
#
loop_
_entity.id
_entity.type
_entity.pdbx_description
1 polymer ?
#
loop_
_entity_poly.entity_id
_entity_poly.type
_entity_poly.pdbx_seq_one_letter_code
_entity_poly.pdbx_strand_id
1 'polypeptide(L)'
;MGKRAIDYLLGDIRAQAHVLKWARLIFSAVGVAAIAVGQVWIASGWGTTVFWCGVAMVVLTGVVLFFFEKDSASLILDLNASEVLVGEQADHIRYLERREEILLSWQSITKLLSELLDQALTATDLGAEAKKVFFTAVVEILADYKFSLFRIADEYCNISIYELSAETGCLECIACFRSRPSDALGEHRSWKVGEGHVGKAFELQRELICGDASAPDIKPWISASPANFDGRDDERYVSLAAVPIGVNADEPVGVLIVTSNVAMRFANSDENHGDENVKEERRLAVAALQDFAAQVGQLVAVFRLREATHAEGTSSDE
;
A
#
# COMPACT_ATOMS: atom_id res chain seq x y z
N MET A 1 -19.91 8.08 -15.01
CA MET A 1 -20.71 8.61 -16.15
C MET A 1 -19.89 9.35 -17.21
N GLY A 2 -18.63 9.75 -16.97
CA GLY A 2 -17.85 10.57 -17.93
C GLY A 2 -17.40 9.89 -19.23
N LYS A 3 -16.94 8.63 -19.21
CA LYS A 3 -16.37 7.97 -20.41
C LYS A 3 -17.34 7.90 -21.60
N ARG A 4 -18.61 7.51 -21.37
CA ARG A 4 -19.62 7.42 -22.45
C ARG A 4 -19.96 8.77 -23.08
N ALA A 5 -19.93 9.85 -22.31
CA ALA A 5 -20.19 11.19 -22.84
C ALA A 5 -19.03 11.69 -23.72
N ILE A 6 -17.80 11.42 -23.30
CA ILE A 6 -16.58 11.73 -24.07
C ILE A 6 -16.54 10.92 -25.36
N ASP A 7 -16.81 9.61 -25.30
CA ASP A 7 -16.83 8.74 -26.47
C ASP A 7 -17.88 9.19 -27.51
N TYR A 8 -19.04 9.65 -27.05
CA TYR A 8 -20.10 10.17 -27.91
C TYR A 8 -19.69 11.49 -28.58
N LEU A 9 -19.10 12.42 -27.83
CA LEU A 9 -18.59 13.69 -28.38
C LEU A 9 -17.47 13.47 -29.39
N LEU A 10 -16.53 12.56 -29.10
CA LEU A 10 -15.44 12.19 -30.01
C LEU A 10 -15.98 11.54 -31.29
N GLY A 11 -17.04 10.73 -31.18
CA GLY A 11 -17.74 10.15 -32.32
C GLY A 11 -18.33 11.21 -33.24
N ASP A 12 -19.03 12.20 -32.66
CA ASP A 12 -19.68 13.26 -33.42
C ASP A 12 -18.67 14.20 -34.10
N ILE A 13 -17.58 14.55 -33.40
CA ILE A 13 -16.47 15.34 -33.96
C ILE A 13 -15.81 14.61 -35.13
N ARG A 14 -15.57 13.29 -35.03
CA ARG A 14 -15.00 12.49 -36.13
C ARG A 14 -15.92 12.46 -37.34
N ALA A 15 -17.24 12.31 -37.13
CA ALA A 15 -18.22 12.31 -38.21
C ALA A 15 -18.23 13.67 -38.94
N GLN A 16 -18.27 14.77 -38.18
CA GLN A 16 -18.23 16.13 -38.75
C GLN A 16 -16.91 16.40 -39.49
N ALA A 17 -15.77 15.99 -38.94
CA ALA A 17 -14.47 16.13 -39.60
C ALA A 17 -14.40 15.35 -40.91
N HIS A 18 -15.01 14.16 -40.97
CA HIS A 18 -15.09 13.38 -42.21
C HIS A 18 -15.96 14.07 -43.25
N VAL A 19 -17.12 14.61 -42.86
CA VAL A 19 -18.01 15.39 -43.75
C VAL A 19 -17.29 16.63 -44.30
N LEU A 20 -16.57 17.37 -43.46
CA LEU A 20 -15.76 18.53 -43.87
C LEU A 20 -14.67 18.15 -44.87
N LYS A 21 -13.99 17.01 -44.67
CA LYS A 21 -12.99 16.49 -45.63
C LYS A 21 -13.60 16.16 -46.99
N TRP A 22 -14.77 15.54 -47.03
CA TRP A 22 -15.48 15.26 -48.28
C TRP A 22 -15.97 16.52 -48.97
N ALA A 23 -16.58 17.44 -48.21
CA ALA A 23 -16.99 18.74 -48.72
C ALA A 23 -15.80 19.47 -49.37
N ARG A 24 -14.64 19.48 -48.71
CA ARG A 24 -13.39 20.06 -49.24
C ARG A 24 -13.00 19.46 -50.59
N LEU A 25 -12.95 18.12 -50.70
CA LEU A 25 -12.59 17.45 -51.95
C LEU A 25 -13.53 17.85 -53.09
N ILE A 26 -14.83 17.92 -52.80
CA ILE A 26 -15.86 18.31 -53.76
C ILE A 26 -15.68 19.78 -54.16
N PHE A 27 -15.62 20.71 -53.21
CA PHE A 27 -15.48 22.15 -53.50
C PHE A 27 -14.17 22.48 -54.22
N SER A 28 -13.07 21.80 -53.87
CA SER A 28 -11.78 21.97 -54.57
C SER A 28 -11.86 21.45 -56.00
N ALA A 29 -12.45 20.27 -56.22
CA ALA A 29 -12.64 19.71 -57.56
C ALA A 29 -13.55 20.59 -58.44
N VAL A 30 -14.66 21.08 -57.88
CA VAL A 30 -15.57 22.01 -58.56
C VAL A 30 -14.87 23.34 -58.86
N GLY A 31 -14.10 23.88 -57.92
CA GLY A 31 -13.32 25.10 -58.11
C GLY A 31 -12.29 24.97 -59.24
N VAL A 32 -11.54 23.87 -59.27
CA VAL A 32 -10.56 23.58 -60.34
C VAL A 32 -11.25 23.38 -61.69
N ALA A 33 -12.38 22.67 -61.73
CA ALA A 33 -13.15 22.51 -62.96
C ALA A 33 -13.70 23.85 -63.47
N ALA A 34 -14.21 24.71 -62.59
CA ALA A 34 -14.69 26.04 -62.94
C ALA A 34 -13.58 26.93 -63.48
N ILE A 35 -12.36 26.87 -62.91
CA ILE A 35 -11.17 27.56 -63.44
C ILE A 35 -10.90 27.10 -64.88
N ALA A 36 -10.88 25.79 -65.15
CA ALA A 36 -10.62 25.25 -66.48
C ALA A 36 -11.69 25.66 -67.51
N VAL A 37 -12.98 25.58 -67.14
CA VAL A 37 -14.09 26.02 -68.01
C VAL A 37 -14.02 27.53 -68.29
N GLY A 38 -13.77 28.34 -67.25
CA GLY A 38 -13.62 29.78 -67.38
C GLY A 38 -12.50 30.18 -68.35
N GLN A 39 -11.38 29.45 -68.36
CA GLN A 39 -10.27 29.67 -69.30
C GLN A 39 -10.66 29.41 -70.75
N VAL A 40 -11.38 28.31 -71.03
CA VAL A 40 -11.84 27.98 -72.40
C VAL A 40 -12.86 29.02 -72.90
N TRP A 41 -13.65 29.60 -71.99
CA TRP A 41 -14.76 30.50 -72.33
C TRP A 41 -14.44 31.99 -72.18
N ILE A 42 -13.16 32.37 -72.07
CA ILE A 42 -12.77 33.76 -71.76
C ILE A 42 -13.24 34.78 -72.81
N ALA A 43 -13.46 34.34 -74.05
CA ALA A 43 -14.00 35.16 -75.14
C ALA A 43 -15.52 35.39 -75.03
N SER A 44 -16.23 34.52 -74.32
CA SER A 44 -17.63 34.77 -73.93
C SER A 44 -17.61 35.65 -72.69
N GLY A 45 -18.37 36.75 -72.66
CA GLY A 45 -18.31 37.73 -71.55
C GLY A 45 -18.55 37.16 -70.14
N TRP A 46 -18.96 35.90 -70.01
CA TRP A 46 -19.17 35.18 -68.75
C TRP A 46 -17.94 34.39 -68.26
N GLY A 47 -16.96 34.10 -69.12
CA GLY A 47 -15.80 33.25 -68.78
C GLY A 47 -14.94 33.82 -67.65
N THR A 48 -14.74 35.14 -67.62
CA THR A 48 -14.01 35.84 -66.55
C THR A 48 -14.66 35.66 -65.18
N THR A 49 -15.99 35.75 -65.11
CA THR A 49 -16.75 35.58 -63.85
C THR A 49 -16.62 34.14 -63.33
N VAL A 50 -16.78 33.15 -64.22
CA VAL A 50 -16.66 31.72 -63.86
C VAL A 50 -15.26 31.39 -63.34
N PHE A 51 -14.22 31.93 -64.00
CA PHE A 51 -12.83 31.77 -63.57
C PHE A 51 -12.60 32.28 -62.14
N TRP A 52 -13.01 33.53 -61.84
CA TRP A 52 -12.80 34.13 -60.52
C TRP A 52 -13.61 33.45 -59.41
N CYS A 53 -14.83 32.97 -59.72
CA CYS A 53 -15.60 32.14 -58.78
C CYS A 53 -14.88 30.84 -58.42
N GLY A 54 -14.24 30.19 -59.40
CA GLY A 54 -13.44 28.98 -59.17
C GLY A 54 -12.23 29.24 -58.27
N VAL A 55 -11.49 30.32 -58.54
CA VAL A 55 -10.36 30.77 -57.69
C VAL A 55 -10.82 31.08 -56.27
N ALA A 56 -11.92 31.83 -56.10
CA ALA A 56 -12.46 32.17 -54.80
C ALA A 56 -12.86 30.92 -53.99
N MET A 57 -13.46 29.91 -54.64
CA MET A 57 -13.79 28.63 -53.98
C MET A 57 -12.55 27.89 -53.46
N VAL A 58 -11.49 27.80 -54.26
CA VAL A 58 -10.25 27.11 -53.86
C VAL A 58 -9.58 27.85 -52.69
N VAL A 59 -9.49 29.18 -52.76
CA VAL A 59 -8.91 30.00 -51.69
C VAL A 59 -9.73 29.89 -50.40
N LEU A 60 -11.05 30.01 -50.48
CA LEU A 60 -11.94 29.88 -49.32
C LEU A 60 -11.80 28.51 -48.65
N THR A 61 -11.73 27.44 -49.47
CA THR A 61 -11.51 26.08 -48.97
C THR A 61 -10.15 25.97 -48.28
N GLY A 62 -9.10 26.58 -48.83
CA GLY A 62 -7.77 26.64 -48.22
C GLY A 62 -7.74 27.36 -46.86
N VAL A 63 -8.44 28.49 -46.74
CA VAL A 63 -8.52 29.25 -45.49
C VAL A 63 -9.26 28.45 -44.42
N VAL A 64 -10.41 27.85 -44.76
CA VAL A 64 -11.17 27.01 -43.83
C VAL A 64 -10.29 25.88 -43.28
N LEU A 65 -9.52 25.21 -44.14
CA LEU A 65 -8.60 24.16 -43.71
C LEU A 65 -7.52 24.64 -42.76
N PHE A 66 -6.92 25.79 -43.05
CA PHE A 66 -5.87 26.33 -42.21
C PHE A 66 -6.35 26.53 -40.77
N PHE A 67 -7.59 26.98 -40.57
CA PHE A 67 -8.20 27.08 -39.25
C PHE A 67 -8.48 25.70 -38.62
N PHE A 68 -9.08 24.77 -39.36
CA PHE A 68 -9.40 23.44 -38.83
C PHE A 68 -8.16 22.58 -38.53
N GLU A 69 -7.12 22.63 -39.36
CA GLU A 69 -5.88 21.88 -39.15
C GLU A 69 -5.14 22.37 -37.91
N LYS A 70 -5.06 23.70 -37.73
CA LYS A 70 -4.45 24.31 -36.55
C LYS A 70 -5.19 23.94 -35.26
N ASP A 71 -6.52 24.01 -35.27
CA ASP A 71 -7.34 23.71 -34.09
C ASP A 71 -7.33 22.20 -33.76
N SER A 72 -7.26 21.33 -34.77
CA SER A 72 -7.23 19.88 -34.54
C SER A 72 -5.93 19.39 -33.89
N ALA A 73 -4.78 19.96 -34.26
CA ALA A 73 -3.50 19.57 -33.70
C ALA A 73 -3.34 20.06 -32.26
N SER A 74 -3.75 21.30 -31.96
CA SER A 74 -3.76 21.81 -30.58
C SER A 74 -4.75 21.03 -29.71
N LEU A 75 -5.93 20.69 -30.23
CA LEU A 75 -6.94 19.94 -29.46
C LEU A 75 -6.45 18.52 -29.10
N ILE A 76 -5.71 17.85 -29.99
CA ILE A 76 -5.11 16.54 -29.68
C ILE A 76 -4.02 16.66 -28.60
N LEU A 77 -3.18 17.70 -28.68
CA LEU A 77 -2.15 17.94 -27.67
C LEU A 77 -2.76 18.28 -26.31
N ASP A 78 -3.78 19.14 -26.29
CA ASP A 78 -4.52 19.50 -25.08
C ASP A 78 -5.27 18.30 -24.50
N LEU A 79 -5.87 17.45 -25.34
CA LEU A 79 -6.53 16.22 -24.90
C LEU A 79 -5.52 15.25 -24.28
N ASN A 80 -4.37 15.04 -24.91
CA ASN A 80 -3.32 14.17 -24.37
C ASN A 80 -2.77 14.71 -23.04
N ALA A 81 -2.51 16.03 -22.96
CA ALA A 81 -2.11 16.66 -21.70
C ALA A 81 -3.17 16.51 -20.60
N SER A 82 -4.46 16.63 -20.96
CA SER A 82 -5.58 16.40 -20.04
C SER A 82 -5.68 14.93 -19.61
N GLU A 83 -5.44 13.97 -20.51
CA GLU A 83 -5.46 12.54 -20.17
C GLU A 83 -4.34 12.19 -19.19
N VAL A 84 -3.14 12.74 -19.39
CA VAL A 84 -2.01 12.59 -18.46
C VAL A 84 -2.37 13.15 -17.08
N LEU A 85 -2.89 14.39 -17.02
CA LEU A 85 -3.34 15.01 -15.75
C LEU A 85 -4.42 14.20 -15.04
N VAL A 86 -5.38 13.64 -15.78
CA VAL A 86 -6.42 12.78 -15.21
C VAL A 86 -5.82 11.48 -14.67
N GLY A 87 -4.82 10.91 -15.37
CA GLY A 87 -4.04 9.77 -14.89
C GLY A 87 -3.35 10.06 -13.57
N GLU A 88 -2.59 11.16 -13.50
CA GLU A 88 -1.88 11.60 -12.30
C GLU A 88 -2.85 11.86 -11.13
N GLN A 89 -3.98 12.51 -11.37
CA GLN A 89 -5.01 12.74 -10.34
C GLN A 89 -5.63 11.41 -9.87
N ALA A 90 -5.91 10.48 -10.78
CA ALA A 90 -6.47 9.18 -10.42
C ALA A 90 -5.49 8.34 -9.59
N ASP A 91 -4.20 8.42 -9.88
CA ASP A 91 -3.16 7.76 -9.09
C ASP A 91 -2.99 8.43 -7.72
N HIS A 92 -3.06 9.76 -7.65
CA HIS A 92 -3.01 10.50 -6.39
C HIS A 92 -4.23 10.21 -5.50
N ILE A 93 -5.44 10.17 -6.07
CA ILE A 93 -6.67 9.78 -5.35
C ILE A 93 -6.51 8.36 -4.79
N ARG A 94 -6.07 7.40 -5.60
CA ARG A 94 -5.84 6.02 -5.14
C ARG A 94 -4.81 5.96 -4.01
N TYR A 95 -3.75 6.76 -4.07
CA TYR A 95 -2.78 6.86 -3.00
C TYR A 95 -3.40 7.42 -1.70
N LEU A 96 -4.19 8.49 -1.78
CA LEU A 96 -4.86 9.07 -0.61
C LEU A 96 -5.88 8.11 0.01
N GLU A 97 -6.69 7.44 -0.80
CA GLU A 97 -7.65 6.42 -0.35
C GLU A 97 -6.95 5.30 0.43
N ARG A 98 -5.79 4.83 -0.06
CA ARG A 98 -5.01 3.80 0.64
C ARG A 98 -4.42 4.29 1.95
N ARG A 99 -3.89 5.52 1.96
CA ARG A 99 -3.34 6.12 3.18
C ARG A 99 -4.43 6.32 4.23
N GLU A 100 -5.61 6.77 3.81
CA GLU A 100 -6.79 6.88 4.68
C GLU A 100 -7.16 5.51 5.27
N GLU A 101 -7.22 4.45 4.45
CA GLU A 101 -7.51 3.09 4.90
C GLU A 101 -6.54 2.62 6.01
N ILE A 102 -5.23 2.83 5.81
CA ILE A 102 -4.19 2.48 6.79
C ILE A 102 -4.39 3.27 8.10
N LEU A 103 -4.61 4.58 8.00
CA LEU A 103 -4.75 5.45 9.18
C LEU A 103 -6.04 5.15 9.96
N LEU A 104 -7.15 4.85 9.28
CA LEU A 104 -8.40 4.45 9.94
C LEU A 104 -8.25 3.09 10.62
N SER A 105 -7.55 2.16 9.99
CA SER A 105 -7.25 0.84 10.57
C SER A 105 -6.36 0.98 11.81
N TRP A 106 -5.30 1.79 11.71
CA TRP A 106 -4.42 2.11 12.84
C TRP A 106 -5.23 2.72 13.99
N GLN A 107 -6.01 3.76 13.73
CA GLN A 107 -6.83 4.40 14.76
C GLN A 107 -7.81 3.42 15.42
N SER A 108 -8.41 2.52 14.64
CA SER A 108 -9.36 1.52 15.13
C SER A 108 -8.68 0.52 16.06
N ILE A 109 -7.49 0.03 15.70
CA ILE A 109 -6.71 -0.88 16.55
C ILE A 109 -6.27 -0.17 17.83
N THR A 110 -5.75 1.05 17.76
CA THR A 110 -5.34 1.81 18.96
C THR A 110 -6.49 1.96 19.94
N LYS A 111 -7.72 2.18 19.46
CA LYS A 111 -8.92 2.20 20.31
C LYS A 111 -9.20 0.84 20.96
N LEU A 112 -9.14 -0.24 20.18
CA LEU A 112 -9.39 -1.60 20.70
C LEU A 112 -8.33 -2.02 21.73
N LEU A 113 -7.05 -1.72 21.48
CA LEU A 113 -5.96 -1.98 22.41
C LEU A 113 -6.09 -1.14 23.69
N SER A 114 -6.54 0.10 23.58
CA SER A 114 -6.83 0.94 24.75
C SER A 114 -8.01 0.41 25.56
N GLU A 115 -9.05 -0.11 24.90
CA GLU A 115 -10.17 -0.77 25.58
C GLU A 115 -9.71 -2.04 26.31
N LEU A 116 -8.84 -2.86 25.69
CA LEU A 116 -8.23 -4.02 26.36
C LEU A 116 -7.38 -3.61 27.56
N LEU A 117 -6.63 -2.51 27.46
CA LEU A 117 -5.86 -1.97 28.58
C LEU A 117 -6.79 -1.54 29.74
N ASP A 118 -7.87 -0.82 29.44
CA ASP A 118 -8.86 -0.40 30.44
C ASP A 118 -9.53 -1.61 31.12
N GLN A 119 -9.86 -2.64 30.34
CA GLN A 119 -10.37 -3.91 30.88
C GLN A 119 -9.35 -4.61 31.79
N ALA A 120 -8.08 -4.64 31.40
CA ALA A 120 -7.02 -5.21 32.24
C ALA A 120 -6.84 -4.41 33.54
N LEU A 121 -6.89 -3.08 33.49
CA LEU A 121 -6.77 -2.22 34.67
C LEU A 121 -7.92 -2.44 35.69
N THR A 122 -9.13 -2.70 35.19
CA THR A 122 -10.35 -2.88 35.99
C THR A 122 -10.62 -4.32 36.40
N ALA A 123 -9.94 -5.30 35.81
CA ALA A 123 -10.08 -6.71 36.16
C ALA A 123 -9.67 -6.96 37.63
N THR A 124 -10.46 -7.77 38.33
CA THR A 124 -10.21 -8.12 39.73
C THR A 124 -9.18 -9.22 39.89
N ASP A 125 -9.03 -10.09 38.89
CA ASP A 125 -8.09 -11.20 38.86
C ASP A 125 -7.34 -11.17 37.52
N LEU A 126 -6.02 -11.10 37.60
CA LEU A 126 -5.10 -11.05 36.46
C LEU A 126 -4.10 -12.22 36.54
N GLY A 127 -4.61 -13.42 36.77
CA GLY A 127 -3.82 -14.64 36.69
C GLY A 127 -3.30 -14.95 35.27
N ALA A 128 -2.49 -15.99 35.16
CA ALA A 128 -1.85 -16.42 33.91
C ALA A 128 -2.85 -16.71 32.77
N GLU A 129 -4.03 -17.25 33.09
CA GLU A 129 -5.06 -17.52 32.08
C GLU A 129 -5.67 -16.22 31.53
N ALA A 130 -5.93 -15.24 32.39
CA ALA A 130 -6.39 -13.92 31.95
C ALA A 130 -5.33 -13.27 31.05
N LYS A 131 -4.06 -13.31 31.44
CA LYS A 131 -2.92 -12.84 30.64
C LYS A 131 -2.98 -13.42 29.22
N LYS A 132 -3.08 -14.74 29.11
CA LYS A 132 -3.18 -15.44 27.83
C LYS A 132 -4.37 -14.97 26.99
N VAL A 133 -5.55 -14.79 27.60
CA VAL A 133 -6.75 -14.29 26.91
C VAL A 133 -6.52 -12.89 26.34
N PHE A 134 -5.97 -11.96 27.13
CA PHE A 134 -5.71 -10.59 26.69
C PHE A 134 -4.70 -10.53 25.54
N PHE A 135 -3.56 -11.23 25.65
CA PHE A 135 -2.56 -11.21 24.58
C PHE A 135 -3.03 -11.97 23.33
N THR A 136 -3.87 -13.00 23.47
CA THR A 136 -4.52 -13.65 22.33
C THR A 136 -5.43 -12.66 21.60
N ALA A 137 -6.25 -11.92 22.35
CA ALA A 137 -7.13 -10.89 21.76
C ALA A 137 -6.33 -9.80 21.02
N VAL A 138 -5.19 -9.34 21.57
CA VAL A 138 -4.29 -8.40 20.88
C VAL A 138 -3.86 -8.94 19.51
N VAL A 139 -3.39 -10.18 19.48
CA VAL A 139 -2.88 -10.79 18.25
C VAL A 139 -4.00 -11.05 17.24
N GLU A 140 -5.20 -11.43 17.69
CA GLU A 140 -6.39 -11.59 16.86
C GLU A 140 -6.85 -10.26 16.25
N ILE A 141 -6.87 -9.17 17.02
CA ILE A 141 -7.16 -7.82 16.49
C ILE A 141 -6.17 -7.47 15.38
N LEU A 142 -4.87 -7.67 15.58
CA LEU A 142 -3.88 -7.40 14.53
C LEU A 142 -4.08 -8.31 13.30
N ALA A 143 -4.48 -9.56 13.52
CA ALA A 143 -4.74 -10.51 12.45
C ALA A 143 -5.97 -10.16 11.60
N ASP A 144 -6.99 -9.52 12.19
CA ASP A 144 -8.18 -9.05 11.49
C ASP A 144 -7.89 -7.83 10.60
N TYR A 145 -7.00 -6.94 11.05
CA TYR A 145 -6.62 -5.73 10.32
C TYR A 145 -5.35 -5.89 9.44
N LYS A 146 -4.77 -7.09 9.39
CA LYS A 146 -3.50 -7.33 8.67
C LYS A 146 -3.54 -6.96 7.18
N PHE A 147 -4.71 -7.06 6.54
CA PHE A 147 -4.84 -6.68 5.14
C PHE A 147 -4.74 -5.17 4.96
N SER A 148 -5.48 -4.40 5.74
CA SER A 148 -5.49 -2.94 5.60
C SER A 148 -4.21 -2.30 6.09
N LEU A 149 -3.58 -2.84 7.14
CA LEU A 149 -2.31 -2.32 7.67
C LEU A 149 -1.09 -2.76 6.89
N PHE A 150 -0.98 -4.05 6.60
CA PHE A 150 0.25 -4.68 6.12
C PHE A 150 0.11 -5.21 4.68
N ARG A 151 -1.07 -5.08 4.06
CA ARG A 151 -1.40 -5.67 2.75
C ARG A 151 -1.29 -7.19 2.70
N ILE A 152 -1.35 -7.84 3.86
CA ILE A 152 -1.27 -9.29 4.02
C ILE A 152 -2.66 -9.88 3.77
N ALA A 153 -2.83 -10.57 2.64
CA ALA A 153 -4.07 -11.27 2.28
C ALA A 153 -3.99 -12.76 2.66
N ASP A 154 -4.06 -13.66 1.67
CA ASP A 154 -4.06 -15.13 1.84
C ASP A 154 -2.66 -15.74 2.00
N GLU A 155 -1.67 -14.92 2.33
CA GLU A 155 -0.29 -15.36 2.42
C GLU A 155 0.02 -16.06 3.75
N TYR A 156 1.17 -16.75 3.82
CA TYR A 156 1.62 -17.29 5.08
C TYR A 156 2.08 -16.12 5.96
N CYS A 157 1.41 -15.94 7.10
CA CYS A 157 1.67 -14.87 8.03
C CYS A 157 1.69 -15.43 9.45
N ASN A 158 2.62 -14.94 10.26
CA ASN A 158 2.64 -15.18 11.69
C ASN A 158 2.76 -13.86 12.43
N ILE A 159 1.84 -13.61 13.37
CA ILE A 159 1.85 -12.50 14.33
C ILE A 159 2.05 -13.12 15.70
N SER A 160 3.08 -12.73 16.43
CA SER A 160 3.39 -13.33 17.74
C SER A 160 3.88 -12.31 18.74
N ILE A 161 3.57 -12.55 20.01
CA ILE A 161 4.08 -11.80 21.15
C ILE A 161 4.94 -12.75 21.98
N TYR A 162 6.17 -12.33 22.24
CA TYR A 162 7.11 -13.04 23.10
C TYR A 162 7.40 -12.20 24.34
N GLU A 163 7.52 -12.85 25.49
CA GLU A 163 7.94 -12.23 26.75
C GLU A 163 9.21 -12.91 27.28
N LEU A 164 10.13 -12.14 27.84
CA LEU A 164 11.33 -12.70 28.48
C LEU A 164 10.93 -13.36 29.80
N SER A 165 11.13 -14.67 29.88
CA SER A 165 10.96 -15.46 31.10
C SER A 165 12.16 -15.28 32.03
N ALA A 166 11.89 -14.89 33.28
CA ALA A 166 12.93 -14.75 34.30
C ALA A 166 13.52 -16.11 34.72
N GLU A 167 12.77 -17.20 34.56
CA GLU A 167 13.18 -18.55 34.95
C GLU A 167 14.12 -19.17 33.92
N THR A 168 13.78 -19.07 32.64
CA THR A 168 14.52 -19.73 31.55
C THR A 168 15.53 -18.80 30.88
N GLY A 169 15.41 -17.49 31.08
CA GLY A 169 16.20 -16.48 30.36
C GLY A 169 15.91 -16.47 28.85
N CYS A 170 14.80 -17.07 28.42
CA CYS A 170 14.39 -17.17 27.02
C CYS A 170 13.12 -16.34 26.77
N LEU A 171 12.97 -15.89 25.53
CA LEU A 171 11.75 -15.28 25.00
C LEU A 171 10.74 -16.39 24.69
N GLU A 172 9.68 -16.44 25.47
CA GLU A 172 8.62 -17.42 25.38
C GLU A 172 7.39 -16.80 24.71
N CYS A 173 6.80 -17.54 23.77
CA CYS A 173 5.64 -17.06 23.03
C CYS A 173 4.40 -17.10 23.92
N ILE A 174 3.82 -15.94 24.23
CA ILE A 174 2.62 -15.84 25.07
C ILE A 174 1.33 -15.81 24.25
N ALA A 175 1.39 -15.34 23.00
CA ALA A 175 0.27 -15.34 22.06
C ALA A 175 0.77 -15.38 20.62
N CYS A 176 0.06 -16.09 19.74
CA CYS A 176 0.45 -16.28 18.35
C CYS A 176 -0.76 -16.52 17.47
N PHE A 177 -0.79 -15.86 16.32
CA PHE A 177 -1.69 -16.12 15.20
C PHE A 177 -0.86 -16.61 14.02
N ARG A 178 -1.30 -17.71 13.41
CA ARG A 178 -0.74 -18.26 12.17
C ARG A 178 -1.85 -18.34 11.13
N SER A 179 -1.62 -17.83 9.92
CA SER A 179 -2.67 -17.76 8.89
C SER A 179 -3.13 -19.13 8.37
N ARG A 180 -2.34 -20.19 8.58
CA ARG A 180 -2.69 -21.57 8.21
C ARG A 180 -3.23 -22.36 9.41
N PRO A 181 -4.46 -22.90 9.33
CA PRO A 181 -5.04 -23.70 10.43
C PRO A 181 -4.20 -24.91 10.84
N SER A 182 -3.50 -25.54 9.88
CA SER A 182 -2.61 -26.68 10.17
C SER A 182 -1.45 -26.32 11.07
N ASP A 183 -0.98 -25.08 11.03
CA ASP A 183 0.13 -24.61 11.84
C ASP A 183 -0.35 -23.96 13.16
N ALA A 184 -1.63 -23.60 13.28
CA ALA A 184 -2.18 -22.90 14.45
C ALA A 184 -2.06 -23.69 15.76
N LEU A 185 -2.07 -25.03 15.69
CA LEU A 185 -1.97 -25.92 16.86
C LEU A 185 -0.54 -26.37 17.17
N GLY A 186 0.44 -26.02 16.33
CA GLY A 186 1.83 -26.45 16.53
C GLY A 186 2.49 -25.72 17.70
N GLU A 187 3.37 -26.41 18.42
CA GLU A 187 4.13 -25.84 19.54
C GLU A 187 4.84 -24.52 19.14
N HIS A 188 4.93 -23.61 20.11
CA HIS A 188 5.64 -22.35 19.92
C HIS A 188 7.11 -22.54 20.29
N ARG A 189 8.00 -22.00 19.45
CA ARG A 189 9.44 -21.96 19.74
C ARG A 189 9.72 -20.92 20.83
N SER A 190 10.76 -21.16 21.60
CA SER A 190 11.36 -20.16 22.48
C SER A 190 12.71 -19.73 21.92
N TRP A 191 13.10 -18.49 22.21
CA TRP A 191 14.30 -17.87 21.63
C TRP A 191 15.23 -17.40 22.74
N LYS A 192 16.51 -17.75 22.67
CA LYS A 192 17.50 -17.10 23.54
C LYS A 192 17.70 -15.65 23.10
N VAL A 193 18.12 -14.80 24.03
CA VAL A 193 18.54 -13.43 23.68
C VAL A 193 19.66 -13.49 22.63
N GLY A 194 19.51 -12.69 21.57
CA GLY A 194 20.41 -12.66 20.42
C GLY A 194 20.22 -13.78 19.38
N GLU A 195 19.31 -14.75 19.62
CA GLU A 195 19.03 -15.86 18.71
C GLU A 195 17.84 -15.58 17.78
N GLY A 196 18.01 -15.86 16.49
CA GLY A 196 16.96 -15.65 15.49
C GLY A 196 16.54 -14.18 15.39
N HIS A 197 15.51 -13.90 14.59
CA HIS A 197 15.00 -12.53 14.45
C HIS A 197 14.34 -12.00 15.75
N VAL A 198 13.70 -12.87 16.55
CA VAL A 198 13.05 -12.46 17.81
C VAL A 198 14.10 -12.08 18.86
N GLY A 199 15.03 -12.98 19.14
CA GLY A 199 16.09 -12.74 20.12
C GLY A 199 17.02 -11.61 19.73
N LYS A 200 17.29 -11.44 18.42
CA LYS A 200 18.11 -10.34 17.92
C LYS A 200 17.42 -8.98 18.09
N ALA A 201 16.12 -8.88 17.80
CA ALA A 201 15.37 -7.64 18.04
C ALA A 201 15.42 -7.24 19.52
N PHE A 202 15.23 -8.21 20.42
CA PHE A 202 15.32 -8.00 21.87
C PHE A 202 16.72 -7.53 22.30
N GLU A 203 17.77 -8.21 21.85
CA GLU A 203 19.17 -7.87 22.16
C GLU A 203 19.55 -6.45 21.71
N LEU A 204 19.09 -6.03 20.53
CA LEU A 204 19.43 -4.73 19.97
C LEU A 204 18.62 -3.57 20.55
N GLN A 205 17.53 -3.87 21.27
CA GLN A 205 16.63 -2.87 21.86
C GLN A 205 16.09 -1.86 20.83
N ARG A 206 15.94 -2.31 19.58
CA ARG A 206 15.40 -1.54 18.47
C ARG A 206 14.64 -2.45 17.52
N GLU A 207 13.77 -1.88 16.69
CA GLU A 207 13.07 -2.65 15.68
C GLU A 207 14.05 -3.32 14.71
N LEU A 208 13.73 -4.58 14.39
CA LEU A 208 14.37 -5.34 13.35
C LEU A 208 13.38 -5.49 12.20
N ILE A 209 13.58 -4.71 11.15
CA ILE A 209 12.79 -4.73 9.92
C ILE A 209 13.63 -5.35 8.83
N CYS A 210 13.09 -6.34 8.12
CA CYS A 210 13.78 -7.03 7.05
C CYS A 210 12.84 -7.25 5.87
N GLY A 211 13.22 -6.69 4.72
CA GLY A 211 12.50 -6.89 3.45
C GLY A 211 12.61 -8.31 2.92
N ASP A 212 13.80 -8.89 2.97
CA ASP A 212 14.05 -10.24 2.47
C ASP A 212 15.10 -10.98 3.32
N ALA A 213 14.61 -11.85 4.20
CA ALA A 213 15.39 -12.68 5.09
C ALA A 213 16.18 -13.77 4.35
N SER A 214 15.86 -14.03 3.08
CA SER A 214 16.58 -14.99 2.25
C SER A 214 17.86 -14.41 1.64
N ALA A 215 18.07 -13.10 1.74
CA ALA A 215 19.24 -12.43 1.20
C ALA A 215 20.54 -12.98 1.85
N PRO A 216 21.60 -13.28 1.06
CA PRO A 216 22.80 -13.98 1.56
C PRO A 216 23.56 -13.25 2.68
N ASP A 217 23.46 -11.92 2.72
CA ASP A 217 24.05 -11.04 3.73
C ASP A 217 23.21 -10.93 5.00
N ILE A 218 21.89 -11.09 4.88
CA ILE A 218 20.96 -11.01 6.01
C ILE A 218 20.78 -12.36 6.70
N LYS A 219 20.61 -13.43 5.92
CA LYS A 219 20.26 -14.77 6.41
C LYS A 219 21.13 -15.26 7.56
N PRO A 220 22.48 -15.16 7.51
CA PRO A 220 23.33 -15.64 8.61
C PRO A 220 23.11 -14.90 9.93
N TRP A 221 22.60 -13.67 9.89
CA TRP A 221 22.45 -12.81 11.05
C TRP A 221 21.14 -13.01 11.81
N ILE A 222 20.08 -13.46 11.11
CA ILE A 222 18.73 -13.64 11.66
C ILE A 222 18.28 -15.12 11.72
N SER A 223 19.13 -16.05 11.32
CA SER A 223 18.82 -17.48 11.34
C SER A 223 18.66 -18.01 12.76
N ALA A 224 17.74 -18.95 12.92
CA ALA A 224 17.59 -19.72 14.16
C ALA A 224 18.83 -20.59 14.41
N SER A 225 19.09 -20.95 15.67
CA SER A 225 20.10 -21.97 15.96
C SER A 225 19.68 -23.32 15.36
N PRO A 226 20.62 -24.26 15.12
CA PRO A 226 20.28 -25.56 14.54
C PRO A 226 19.21 -26.35 15.31
N ALA A 227 19.07 -26.12 16.63
CA ALA A 227 18.04 -26.75 17.44
C ALA A 227 16.64 -26.17 17.23
N ASN A 228 16.56 -24.90 16.81
CA ASN A 228 15.31 -24.16 16.59
C ASN A 228 14.97 -23.99 15.10
N PHE A 229 15.85 -24.39 14.19
CA PHE A 229 15.67 -24.25 12.74
C PHE A 229 14.74 -25.31 12.14
N ASP A 230 13.75 -24.89 11.37
CA ASP A 230 12.93 -25.76 10.52
C ASP A 230 13.27 -25.48 9.04
N GLY A 231 13.44 -26.52 8.22
CA GLY A 231 13.77 -26.34 6.81
C GLY A 231 12.73 -25.54 6.00
N ARG A 232 11.51 -25.40 6.53
CA ARG A 232 10.44 -24.59 5.94
C ARG A 232 10.52 -23.11 6.34
N ASP A 233 11.39 -22.74 7.30
CA ASP A 233 11.52 -21.36 7.77
C ASP A 233 11.88 -20.42 6.61
N ASP A 234 12.75 -20.87 5.71
CA ASP A 234 13.20 -20.13 4.53
C ASP A 234 12.04 -19.75 3.59
N GLU A 235 10.99 -20.57 3.53
CA GLU A 235 9.81 -20.33 2.69
C GLU A 235 8.71 -19.56 3.44
N ARG A 236 8.73 -19.56 4.77
CA ARG A 236 7.64 -19.06 5.63
C ARG A 236 7.92 -17.67 6.19
N TYR A 237 9.17 -17.33 6.46
CA TYR A 237 9.57 -16.14 7.18
C TYR A 237 10.49 -15.27 6.31
N VAL A 238 9.97 -14.84 5.16
CA VAL A 238 10.73 -14.10 4.13
C VAL A 238 10.81 -12.61 4.44
N SER A 239 9.73 -11.97 4.87
CA SER A 239 9.76 -10.57 5.33
C SER A 239 9.27 -10.50 6.76
N LEU A 240 9.88 -9.65 7.57
CA LEU A 240 9.54 -9.54 8.99
C LEU A 240 9.72 -8.13 9.54
N ALA A 241 8.94 -7.84 10.58
CA ALA A 241 9.07 -6.68 11.43
C ALA A 241 8.94 -7.15 12.88
N ALA A 242 10.05 -7.11 13.62
CA ALA A 242 10.12 -7.47 15.03
C ALA A 242 10.42 -6.23 15.86
N VAL A 243 9.52 -5.86 16.75
CA VAL A 243 9.62 -4.64 17.55
C VAL A 243 9.68 -5.02 19.04
N PRO A 244 10.71 -4.57 19.78
CA PRO A 244 10.77 -4.77 21.21
C PRO A 244 9.56 -4.14 21.92
N ILE A 245 9.03 -4.86 22.90
CA ILE A 245 7.93 -4.42 23.76
C ILE A 245 8.52 -3.95 25.07
N GLY A 246 8.17 -2.74 25.52
CA GLY A 246 8.61 -2.21 26.81
C GLY A 246 7.97 -0.86 27.10
N VAL A 247 7.90 -0.48 28.39
CA VAL A 247 7.54 0.90 28.77
C VAL A 247 8.69 1.85 28.43
N ASN A 248 9.93 1.36 28.54
CA ASN A 248 11.15 2.03 28.14
C ASN A 248 11.77 1.26 26.97
N ALA A 249 12.22 1.98 25.94
CA ALA A 249 12.87 1.36 24.78
C ALA A 249 14.17 0.62 25.15
N ASP A 250 14.91 1.15 26.13
CA ASP A 250 16.20 0.61 26.59
C ASP A 250 16.06 -0.59 27.55
N GLU A 251 14.83 -0.98 27.91
CA GLU A 251 14.56 -2.10 28.81
C GLU A 251 13.35 -2.90 28.31
N PRO A 252 13.47 -3.56 27.13
CA PRO A 252 12.36 -4.34 26.60
C PRO A 252 12.09 -5.55 27.50
N VAL A 253 10.80 -5.86 27.64
CA VAL A 253 10.27 -7.00 28.38
C VAL A 253 9.86 -8.15 27.45
N GLY A 254 9.79 -7.88 26.15
CA GLY A 254 9.37 -8.84 25.14
C GLY A 254 9.59 -8.33 23.71
N VAL A 255 8.98 -9.01 22.74
CA VAL A 255 9.00 -8.64 21.31
C VAL A 255 7.65 -8.94 20.67
N LEU A 256 7.10 -7.97 19.95
CA LEU A 256 5.97 -8.14 19.03
C LEU A 256 6.55 -8.35 17.64
N ILE A 257 6.14 -9.41 16.96
CA ILE A 257 6.62 -9.69 15.61
C ILE A 257 5.50 -9.99 14.64
N VAL A 258 5.61 -9.45 13.44
CA VAL A 258 4.85 -9.85 12.26
C VAL A 258 5.79 -10.38 11.20
N THR A 259 5.43 -11.51 10.58
CA THR A 259 6.18 -12.13 9.49
C THR A 259 5.27 -12.44 8.31
N SER A 260 5.86 -12.54 7.14
CA SER A 260 5.22 -12.89 5.88
C SER A 260 6.14 -13.78 5.04
N ASN A 261 5.57 -14.68 4.24
CA ASN A 261 6.33 -15.40 3.21
C ASN A 261 6.51 -14.61 1.90
N VAL A 262 6.04 -13.36 1.84
CA VAL A 262 6.23 -12.48 0.69
C VAL A 262 7.30 -11.45 1.02
N ALA A 263 8.31 -11.36 0.17
CA ALA A 263 9.38 -10.38 0.29
C ALA A 263 8.84 -8.94 0.22
N MET A 264 9.58 -8.02 0.83
CA MET A 264 9.30 -6.59 0.84
C MET A 264 7.91 -6.24 1.39
N ARG A 265 7.42 -7.01 2.37
CA ARG A 265 6.19 -6.69 3.10
C ARG A 265 6.44 -5.60 4.13
N PHE A 266 7.59 -5.68 4.77
CA PHE A 266 8.14 -4.67 5.66
C PHE A 266 9.45 -4.19 5.06
N ALA A 267 9.73 -2.89 5.08
CA ALA A 267 11.01 -2.36 4.62
C ALA A 267 11.36 -1.06 5.33
N ASN A 268 12.59 -0.97 5.81
CA ASN A 268 13.17 0.30 6.26
C ASN A 268 13.54 1.18 5.08
N SER A 269 13.76 2.48 5.32
CA SER A 269 14.05 3.49 4.28
C SER A 269 15.12 3.08 3.28
N ASP A 270 16.11 2.32 3.73
CA ASP A 270 17.34 2.04 2.99
C ASP A 270 17.19 0.84 2.04
N GLU A 271 16.32 -0.12 2.40
CA GLU A 271 15.98 -1.30 1.57
C GLU A 271 14.72 -1.07 0.73
N ASN A 272 14.03 0.06 0.93
CA ASN A 272 12.71 0.31 0.37
C ASN A 272 12.77 0.59 -1.14
N HIS A 273 12.70 -0.46 -1.94
CA HIS A 273 12.54 -0.38 -3.39
C HIS A 273 11.04 -0.30 -3.76
N GLY A 274 10.70 0.53 -4.75
CA GLY A 274 9.31 0.75 -5.20
C GLY A 274 9.07 2.21 -5.57
N ASP A 275 7.84 2.52 -5.98
CA ASP A 275 7.38 3.90 -6.06
C ASP A 275 7.25 4.52 -4.65
N GLU A 276 7.23 5.84 -4.55
CA GLU A 276 7.16 6.54 -3.24
C GLU A 276 5.90 6.18 -2.44
N ASN A 277 4.81 5.83 -3.12
CA ASN A 277 3.55 5.46 -2.46
C ASN A 277 3.71 4.14 -1.71
N VAL A 278 4.24 3.11 -2.36
CA VAL A 278 4.52 1.81 -1.73
C VAL A 278 5.53 1.96 -0.59
N LYS A 279 6.53 2.83 -0.75
CA LYS A 279 7.49 3.10 0.31
C LYS A 279 6.83 3.70 1.54
N GLU A 280 5.94 4.66 1.36
CA GLU A 280 5.20 5.29 2.44
C GLU A 280 4.22 4.31 3.11
N GLU A 281 3.50 3.50 2.34
CA GLU A 281 2.62 2.44 2.89
C GLU A 281 3.38 1.52 3.85
N ARG A 282 4.59 1.07 3.46
CA ARG A 282 5.45 0.24 4.33
C ARG A 282 5.98 0.98 5.55
N ARG A 283 6.32 2.27 5.42
CA ARG A 283 6.74 3.10 6.56
C ARG A 283 5.60 3.27 7.57
N LEU A 284 4.39 3.52 7.09
CA LEU A 284 3.20 3.64 7.94
C LEU A 284 2.88 2.31 8.65
N ALA A 285 3.01 1.18 7.94
CA ALA A 285 2.88 -0.15 8.53
C ALA A 285 3.86 -0.40 9.68
N VAL A 286 5.15 -0.08 9.50
CA VAL A 286 6.17 -0.23 10.53
C VAL A 286 5.90 0.73 11.71
N ALA A 287 5.54 1.98 11.44
CA ALA A 287 5.21 2.95 12.48
C ALA A 287 3.98 2.51 13.30
N ALA A 288 2.95 1.98 12.65
CA ALA A 288 1.79 1.42 13.33
C ALA A 288 2.18 0.25 14.24
N LEU A 289 3.05 -0.65 13.75
CA LEU A 289 3.54 -1.78 14.56
C LEU A 289 4.35 -1.31 15.78
N GLN A 290 5.14 -0.25 15.66
CA GLN A 290 5.86 0.36 16.79
C GLN A 290 4.91 0.93 17.84
N ASP A 291 3.86 1.64 17.42
CA ASP A 291 2.83 2.16 18.32
C ASP A 291 2.08 1.01 19.03
N PHE A 292 1.75 -0.07 18.31
CA PHE A 292 1.14 -1.24 18.92
C PHE A 292 2.07 -1.93 19.92
N ALA A 293 3.36 -2.08 19.61
CA ALA A 293 4.33 -2.65 20.55
C ALA A 293 4.43 -1.83 21.85
N ALA A 294 4.37 -0.50 21.76
CA ALA A 294 4.34 0.38 22.93
C ALA A 294 3.06 0.17 23.78
N GLN A 295 1.89 0.07 23.15
CA GLN A 295 0.62 -0.20 23.84
C GLN A 295 0.60 -1.59 24.50
N VAL A 296 1.13 -2.60 23.80
CA VAL A 296 1.32 -3.95 24.36
C VAL A 296 2.30 -3.90 25.55
N GLY A 297 3.31 -3.04 25.52
CA GLY A 297 4.23 -2.82 26.64
C GLY A 297 3.55 -2.28 27.89
N GLN A 298 2.59 -1.36 27.71
CA GLN A 298 1.75 -0.88 28.83
C GLN A 298 0.92 -2.02 29.43
N LEU A 299 0.34 -2.87 28.58
CA LEU A 299 -0.43 -4.02 29.03
C LEU A 299 0.45 -5.00 29.83
N VAL A 300 1.65 -5.34 29.33
CA VAL A 300 2.61 -6.19 30.08
C VAL A 300 2.96 -5.57 31.43
N ALA A 301 3.17 -4.25 31.50
CA ALA A 301 3.48 -3.56 32.74
C ALA A 301 2.33 -3.67 33.78
N VAL A 302 1.07 -3.58 33.34
CA VAL A 302 -0.10 -3.77 34.21
C VAL A 302 -0.11 -5.18 34.80
N PHE A 303 0.10 -6.21 33.99
CA PHE A 303 0.16 -7.60 34.48
C PHE A 303 1.29 -7.80 35.49
N ARG A 304 2.51 -7.34 35.18
CA ARG A 304 3.66 -7.48 36.08
C ARG A 304 3.47 -6.76 37.42
N LEU A 305 2.90 -5.56 37.41
CA LEU A 305 2.63 -4.80 38.63
C LEU A 305 1.64 -5.55 39.55
N ARG A 306 0.63 -6.18 38.94
CA ARG A 306 -0.39 -6.95 39.65
C ARG A 306 0.16 -8.26 40.20
N GLU A 307 0.96 -8.98 39.43
CA GLU A 307 1.69 -10.17 39.88
C GLU A 307 2.59 -9.85 41.09
N ALA A 308 3.34 -8.73 41.04
CA ALA A 308 4.17 -8.28 42.15
C ALA A 308 3.35 -7.95 43.42
N THR A 309 2.21 -7.27 43.26
CA THR A 309 1.34 -6.90 44.39
C THR A 309 0.74 -8.14 45.07
N HIS A 310 0.37 -9.16 44.29
CA HIS A 310 -0.15 -10.43 44.83
C HIS A 310 0.94 -11.25 45.56
N ALA A 311 2.18 -11.21 45.08
CA ALA A 311 3.31 -11.88 45.75
C ALA A 311 3.64 -11.25 47.11
N GLU A 312 3.52 -9.92 47.25
CA GLU A 312 3.77 -9.24 48.54
C GLU A 312 2.68 -9.55 49.57
N GLY A 313 1.40 -9.53 49.17
CA GLY A 313 0.26 -9.74 50.07
C GLY A 313 0.11 -11.17 50.61
N THR A 314 0.73 -12.16 49.98
CA THR A 314 0.73 -13.56 50.46
C THR A 314 1.82 -13.84 51.49
N SER A 315 2.82 -12.97 51.64
CA SER A 315 3.95 -13.19 52.56
C SER A 315 3.72 -12.72 54.01
N SER A 316 2.65 -11.96 54.29
CA SER A 316 2.41 -11.36 55.62
C SER A 316 1.51 -12.18 56.55
N ASP A 317 0.93 -13.28 56.06
CA ASP A 317 -0.03 -14.12 56.80
C ASP A 317 0.56 -15.48 57.27
N GLU A 318 1.87 -15.70 57.12
CA GLU A 318 2.63 -16.84 57.68
C GLU A 318 3.57 -16.42 58.82
#